data_AF-A0A2M3ZIZ0-F1
#
_entry.id   AF-A0A2M3ZIZ0-F1
#
_cell.length_a   1.000
_cell.length_b   1.000
_cell.length_c   1.000
_cell.angle_alpha   90.00
_cell.angle_beta   90.00
_cell.angle_gamma   90.00
#
_symmetry.space_group_name_H-M   'P 1'
#
loop_
_entity.id
_entity.type
_entity.pdbx_description
1 polymer ?
#
loop_
_entity_poly.entity_id
_entity_poly.type
_entity_poly.pdbx_seq_one_letter_code
_entity_poly.pdbx_strand_id
1 'polypeptide(L)'
;MRMTSSTKIMLIACGSFSPPTPMHFRMFEIARDHIHQMGLGQVVGGIVSPVHDSYAKKGLVSATHRCAMIKIGLKSSDWIRLSDWETQQEEWTRTRQVLQYHQNFINSYLKDTNGTINNQHIPAWVPEGIKKTAGQVHLKLLCGADLLESFATPGLWKDEDLEAILGYHGIVVISRAGSNPEQFIFNSDLLTRYRRNITIVTNWVTNDVSSTLIRRLLSRGMSVKYLLDEHVTEYIRKFGLFGCNSDTKYILTPGSTTEAMSISPI
;
A
#
# COMPACT_ATOMS: atom_id res chain seq x y z
N MET A 1 5.60 -13.88 35.86
CA MET A 1 4.75 -13.45 34.73
C MET A 1 5.30 -14.10 33.47
N ARG A 2 4.61 -15.09 32.86
CA ARG A 2 5.05 -15.65 31.57
C ARG A 2 4.86 -14.55 30.52
N MET A 3 5.94 -14.03 29.94
CA MET A 3 5.85 -13.20 28.75
C MET A 3 5.27 -14.06 27.62
N THR A 4 3.96 -13.93 27.38
CA THR A 4 3.36 -14.45 26.15
C THR A 4 4.00 -13.68 25.00
N SER A 5 4.74 -14.37 24.13
CA SER A 5 5.36 -13.75 22.97
C SER A 5 4.29 -12.99 22.17
N SER A 6 4.45 -11.68 22.03
CA SER A 6 3.53 -10.84 21.24
C SER A 6 3.48 -11.34 19.80
N THR A 7 2.26 -11.59 19.29
CA THR A 7 2.01 -11.92 17.87
C THR A 7 2.73 -10.93 16.96
N LYS A 8 3.44 -11.44 15.95
CA LYS A 8 4.20 -10.62 15.00
C LYS A 8 3.37 -10.45 13.74
N ILE A 9 3.23 -9.22 13.27
CA ILE A 9 2.32 -8.88 12.19
C ILE A 9 3.09 -8.21 11.05
N MET A 10 2.86 -8.65 9.83
CA MET A 10 3.21 -7.87 8.63
C MET A 10 1.92 -7.35 7.99
N LEU A 11 1.95 -6.11 7.53
CA LEU A 11 0.82 -5.49 6.83
C LEU A 11 1.11 -5.47 5.34
N ILE A 12 0.12 -5.78 4.51
CA ILE A 12 0.25 -5.67 3.04
C ILE A 12 -0.93 -4.92 2.46
N ALA A 13 -0.68 -3.90 1.66
CA ALA A 13 -1.70 -3.18 0.91
C ALA A 13 -1.57 -3.49 -0.59
N CYS A 14 -2.57 -4.18 -1.13
CA CYS A 14 -2.70 -4.42 -2.57
C CYS A 14 -3.54 -3.31 -3.21
N GLY A 15 -3.15 -2.84 -4.39
CA GLY A 15 -3.91 -1.78 -5.06
C GLY A 15 -3.28 -1.26 -6.33
N SER A 16 -3.96 -0.31 -6.98
CA SER A 16 -3.46 0.24 -8.24
C SER A 16 -2.25 1.15 -8.04
N PHE A 17 -2.27 2.05 -7.05
CA PHE A 17 -1.23 3.08 -6.83
C PHE A 17 -0.89 3.86 -8.13
N SER A 18 -1.92 4.41 -8.78
CA SER A 18 -1.80 5.11 -10.08
C SER A 18 -2.33 6.55 -10.01
N PRO A 19 -1.55 7.50 -9.45
CA PRO A 19 -0.28 7.32 -8.75
C PRO A 19 -0.47 6.92 -7.26
N PRO A 20 0.60 6.50 -6.56
CA PRO A 20 0.58 6.45 -5.10
C PRO A 20 0.37 7.87 -4.54
N THR A 21 -0.28 7.95 -3.37
CA THR A 21 -0.52 9.21 -2.64
C THR A 21 -0.06 9.04 -1.19
N PRO A 22 0.23 10.13 -0.46
CA PRO A 22 0.58 10.06 0.96
C PRO A 22 -0.45 9.30 1.81
N MET A 23 -1.73 9.33 1.43
CA MET A 23 -2.80 8.59 2.14
C MET A 23 -2.63 7.07 2.09
N HIS A 24 -2.06 6.53 0.99
CA HIS A 24 -1.75 5.11 0.91
C HIS A 24 -0.73 4.69 1.96
N PHE A 25 0.29 5.52 2.20
CA PHE A 25 1.32 5.25 3.20
C PHE A 25 0.84 5.60 4.62
N ARG A 26 0.04 6.67 4.77
CA ARG A 26 -0.54 7.05 6.06
C ARG A 26 -1.40 5.94 6.67
N MET A 27 -2.09 5.16 5.84
CA MET A 27 -2.85 3.99 6.28
C MET A 27 -1.99 2.95 7.01
N PHE A 28 -0.73 2.76 6.61
CA PHE A 28 0.20 1.88 7.33
C PHE A 28 0.54 2.41 8.71
N GLU A 29 0.83 3.71 8.83
CA GLU A 29 1.12 4.36 10.11
C GLU A 29 -0.06 4.24 11.08
N ILE A 30 -1.27 4.57 10.62
CA ILE A 30 -2.50 4.48 11.42
C ILE A 30 -2.73 3.04 11.92
N ALA A 31 -2.57 2.05 11.03
CA ALA A 31 -2.73 0.64 11.40
C ALA A 31 -1.68 0.18 12.41
N ARG A 32 -0.41 0.55 12.20
CA ARG A 32 0.70 0.20 13.10
C ARG A 32 0.49 0.77 14.49
N ASP A 33 0.19 2.06 14.58
CA ASP A 33 -0.06 2.74 15.86
C ASP A 33 -1.20 2.06 16.62
N HIS A 34 -2.32 1.78 15.95
CA HIS A 34 -3.46 1.11 16.56
C HIS A 34 -3.11 -0.29 17.08
N ILE A 35 -2.44 -1.11 16.27
CA ILE A 35 -2.04 -2.48 16.65
C ILE A 35 -1.16 -2.47 17.90
N HIS A 36 -0.19 -1.54 17.97
CA HIS A 36 0.71 -1.42 19.10
C HIS A 36 -0.01 -0.87 20.35
N GLN A 37 -0.78 0.21 20.21
CA GLN A 37 -1.50 0.86 21.32
C GLN A 37 -2.53 -0.07 21.98
N MET A 38 -3.23 -0.88 21.18
CA MET A 38 -4.23 -1.83 21.66
C MET A 38 -3.63 -3.16 22.13
N GLY A 39 -2.29 -3.33 22.04
CA GLY A 39 -1.62 -4.58 22.43
C GLY A 39 -2.00 -5.78 21.57
N LEU A 40 -2.46 -5.57 20.34
CA LEU A 40 -2.92 -6.64 19.43
C LEU A 40 -1.75 -7.45 18.83
N GLY A 41 -0.55 -6.86 18.82
CA GLY A 41 0.65 -7.50 18.34
C GLY A 41 1.77 -6.49 18.10
N GLN A 42 2.84 -6.95 17.48
CA GLN A 42 3.95 -6.12 17.03
C GLN A 42 4.03 -6.16 15.51
N VAL A 43 3.76 -5.03 14.86
CA VAL A 43 4.06 -4.86 13.44
C VAL A 43 5.58 -4.90 13.22
N VAL A 44 6.03 -5.81 12.34
CA VAL A 44 7.45 -6.03 12.00
C VAL A 44 7.79 -5.70 10.54
N GLY A 45 6.81 -5.27 9.74
CA GLY A 45 7.02 -4.82 8.37
C GLY A 45 5.73 -4.45 7.65
N GLY A 46 5.87 -3.65 6.60
CA GLY A 46 4.80 -3.25 5.68
C GLY A 46 5.17 -3.56 4.22
N ILE A 47 4.19 -3.98 3.42
CA ILE A 47 4.36 -4.30 2.01
C ILE A 47 3.36 -3.51 1.18
N VAL A 48 3.83 -2.76 0.18
CA VAL A 48 2.99 -2.19 -0.87
C VAL A 48 3.08 -3.11 -2.09
N SER A 49 1.95 -3.67 -2.54
CA SER A 49 1.86 -4.57 -3.72
C SER A 49 1.04 -3.90 -4.82
N PRO A 50 1.67 -3.29 -5.83
CA PRO A 50 0.97 -2.75 -6.97
C PRO A 50 0.38 -3.85 -7.85
N VAL A 51 -0.84 -3.61 -8.32
CA VAL A 51 -1.57 -4.55 -9.19
C VAL A 51 -0.85 -4.77 -10.52
N HIS A 52 -1.00 -5.94 -11.14
CA HIS A 52 -0.52 -6.20 -12.50
C HIS A 52 -1.18 -5.29 -13.56
N ASP A 53 -0.50 -5.04 -14.69
CA ASP A 53 -0.99 -4.15 -15.75
C ASP A 53 -2.24 -4.68 -16.48
N SER A 54 -2.38 -6.00 -16.60
CA SER A 54 -3.55 -6.63 -17.23
C SER A 54 -4.84 -6.52 -16.40
N TYR A 55 -4.80 -5.95 -15.18
CA TYR A 55 -6.02 -5.55 -14.47
C TYR A 55 -6.84 -4.50 -15.25
N ALA A 56 -6.21 -3.78 -16.19
CA ALA A 56 -6.84 -2.95 -17.21
C ALA A 56 -7.83 -1.87 -16.67
N LYS A 57 -7.64 -1.41 -15.43
CA LYS A 57 -8.44 -0.32 -14.85
C LYS A 57 -8.21 0.99 -15.61
N LYS A 58 -9.28 1.75 -15.85
CA LYS A 58 -9.20 3.08 -16.47
C LYS A 58 -8.21 4.00 -15.73
N GLY A 59 -7.21 4.52 -16.45
CA GLY A 59 -6.19 5.40 -15.91
C GLY A 59 -5.07 4.70 -15.13
N LEU A 60 -4.93 3.38 -15.29
CA LEU A 60 -3.77 2.62 -14.83
C LEU A 60 -2.60 2.90 -15.77
N VAL A 61 -1.52 3.49 -15.25
CA VAL A 61 -0.22 3.58 -15.96
C VAL A 61 0.57 2.29 -15.73
N SER A 62 1.59 2.04 -16.54
CA SER A 62 2.38 0.80 -16.46
C SER A 62 2.95 0.53 -15.06
N ALA A 63 3.13 -0.75 -14.75
CA ALA A 63 3.68 -1.23 -13.50
C ALA A 63 5.05 -0.62 -13.23
N THR A 64 5.88 -0.49 -14.27
CA THR A 64 7.19 0.17 -14.20
C THR A 64 7.10 1.57 -13.58
N HIS A 65 6.17 2.40 -14.05
CA HIS A 65 5.98 3.75 -13.50
C HIS A 65 5.42 3.72 -12.08
N ARG A 66 4.48 2.83 -11.79
CA ARG A 66 3.84 2.73 -10.47
C ARG A 66 4.84 2.25 -9.42
N CYS A 67 5.62 1.21 -9.72
CA CYS A 67 6.71 0.73 -8.89
C CYS A 67 7.76 1.81 -8.64
N ALA A 68 8.15 2.58 -9.67
CA ALA A 68 9.09 3.69 -9.50
C ALA A 68 8.53 4.79 -8.56
N MET A 69 7.28 5.22 -8.77
CA MET A 69 6.64 6.22 -7.90
C MET A 69 6.47 5.71 -6.47
N ILE A 70 6.17 4.43 -6.26
CA ILE A 70 6.09 3.82 -4.93
C ILE A 70 7.46 3.83 -4.26
N LYS A 71 8.53 3.44 -4.97
CA LYS A 71 9.91 3.50 -4.43
C LYS A 71 10.29 4.91 -3.99
N ILE A 72 9.93 5.92 -4.79
CA ILE A 72 10.14 7.33 -4.44
C ILE A 72 9.36 7.70 -3.18
N GLY A 73 8.06 7.41 -3.15
CA GLY A 73 7.19 7.74 -2.02
C GLY A 73 7.54 7.00 -0.72
N LEU A 74 8.23 5.87 -0.80
CA LEU A 74 8.71 5.10 0.35
C LEU A 74 10.16 5.42 0.75
N LYS A 75 10.83 6.37 0.09
CA LYS A 75 12.26 6.67 0.33
C LYS A 75 12.58 7.00 1.80
N SER A 76 11.65 7.63 2.52
CA SER A 76 11.81 7.98 3.93
C SER A 76 11.27 6.91 4.90
N SER A 77 10.71 5.80 4.41
CA SER A 77 10.21 4.72 5.25
C SER A 77 11.33 3.72 5.54
N ASP A 78 11.47 3.33 6.80
CA ASP A 78 12.39 2.29 7.26
C ASP A 78 11.73 0.89 7.35
N TRP A 79 10.39 0.84 7.32
CA TRP A 79 9.63 -0.36 7.65
C TRP A 79 8.61 -0.79 6.58
N ILE A 80 8.27 0.07 5.62
CA ILE A 80 7.36 -0.23 4.50
C ILE A 80 8.18 -0.40 3.22
N ARG A 81 7.95 -1.49 2.49
CA ARG A 81 8.71 -1.85 1.30
C ARG A 81 7.81 -2.20 0.13
N LEU A 82 8.29 -1.98 -1.09
CA LEU A 82 7.60 -2.39 -2.31
C LEU A 82 7.84 -3.88 -2.56
N SER A 83 6.78 -4.65 -2.82
CA SER A 83 6.86 -5.93 -3.50
C SER A 83 6.38 -5.76 -4.94
N ASP A 84 7.25 -6.01 -5.91
CA ASP A 84 6.92 -6.00 -7.34
C ASP A 84 6.50 -7.39 -7.86
N TRP A 85 6.38 -8.38 -6.98
CA TRP A 85 6.05 -9.76 -7.35
C TRP A 85 4.76 -9.85 -8.20
N GLU A 86 3.67 -9.21 -7.77
CA GLU A 86 2.40 -9.24 -8.51
C GLU A 86 2.54 -8.65 -9.92
N THR A 87 3.37 -7.62 -10.07
CA THR A 87 3.60 -6.99 -11.38
C THR A 87 4.49 -7.78 -12.32
N GLN A 88 5.16 -8.81 -11.81
CA GLN A 88 6.04 -9.71 -12.58
C GLN A 88 5.36 -11.01 -12.98
N GLN A 89 4.09 -11.21 -12.60
CA GLN A 89 3.31 -12.38 -13.05
C GLN A 89 2.92 -12.23 -14.52
N GLU A 90 2.56 -13.34 -15.18
CA GLU A 90 2.13 -13.30 -16.59
C GLU A 90 0.82 -12.52 -16.79
N GLU A 91 -0.06 -12.56 -15.77
CA GLU A 91 -1.36 -11.91 -15.81
C GLU A 91 -1.81 -11.42 -14.42
N TRP A 92 -3.00 -10.81 -14.39
CA TRP A 92 -3.57 -10.28 -13.17
C TRP A 92 -3.81 -11.39 -12.16
N THR A 93 -3.33 -11.14 -10.95
CA THR A 93 -3.37 -12.11 -9.86
C THR A 93 -4.41 -11.69 -8.84
N ARG A 94 -5.19 -12.66 -8.34
CA ARG A 94 -6.17 -12.37 -7.28
C ARG A 94 -5.47 -12.02 -5.97
N THR A 95 -6.06 -11.11 -5.19
CA THR A 95 -5.53 -10.70 -3.89
C THR A 95 -5.22 -11.88 -2.96
N ARG A 96 -6.06 -12.92 -2.91
CA ARG A 96 -5.80 -14.15 -2.13
C ARG A 96 -4.44 -14.76 -2.49
N GLN A 97 -4.11 -14.87 -3.77
CA GLN A 97 -2.86 -15.49 -4.23
C GLN A 97 -1.64 -14.62 -3.87
N VAL A 98 -1.78 -13.30 -3.96
CA VAL A 98 -0.76 -12.34 -3.50
C VAL A 98 -0.50 -12.54 -2.00
N LEU A 99 -1.53 -12.59 -1.16
CA LEU A 99 -1.38 -12.83 0.28
C LEU A 99 -0.73 -14.20 0.57
N GLN A 100 -1.19 -15.24 -0.14
CA GLN A 100 -0.67 -16.60 0.03
C GLN A 100 0.82 -16.69 -0.32
N TYR A 101 1.25 -16.08 -1.43
CA TYR A 101 2.66 -16.03 -1.83
C TYR A 101 3.52 -15.40 -0.73
N HIS A 102 3.16 -14.20 -0.28
CA HIS A 102 3.96 -13.46 0.71
C HIS A 102 4.01 -14.20 2.05
N GLN A 103 2.87 -14.73 2.53
CA GLN A 103 2.84 -15.52 3.77
C GLN A 103 3.66 -16.80 3.67
N ASN A 104 3.60 -17.51 2.54
CA ASN A 104 4.39 -18.72 2.31
C ASN A 104 5.88 -18.40 2.28
N PHE A 105 6.28 -17.33 1.58
CA PHE A 105 7.67 -16.91 1.54
C PHE A 105 8.18 -16.56 2.94
N ILE A 106 7.43 -15.77 3.72
CA ILE A 106 7.77 -15.42 5.12
C ILE A 106 7.94 -16.70 5.95
N ASN A 107 7.00 -17.64 5.87
CA ASN A 107 7.05 -18.89 6.63
C ASN A 107 8.27 -19.74 6.26
N SER A 108 8.56 -19.89 4.97
CA SER A 108 9.72 -20.64 4.48
C SER A 108 11.02 -19.97 4.90
N TYR A 109 11.11 -18.64 4.78
CA TYR A 109 12.30 -17.88 5.14
C TYR A 109 12.61 -17.93 6.64
N LEU A 110 11.60 -17.89 7.50
CA LEU A 110 11.77 -18.02 8.94
C LEU A 110 12.15 -19.44 9.39
N LYS A 111 11.70 -20.47 8.67
CA LYS A 111 12.04 -21.87 8.95
C LYS A 111 13.40 -22.29 8.38
N ASP A 112 13.97 -21.52 7.47
CA ASP A 112 15.26 -21.83 6.87
C ASP A 112 16.41 -21.57 7.86
N THR A 113 16.77 -22.63 8.60
CA THR A 113 17.92 -22.70 9.51
C THR A 113 19.22 -23.08 8.81
N ASN A 114 19.14 -23.70 7.64
CA ASN A 114 20.29 -24.29 6.94
C ASN A 114 20.85 -23.38 5.85
N GLY A 115 20.24 -22.21 5.62
CA GLY A 115 20.66 -21.27 4.59
C GLY A 115 20.39 -21.80 3.18
N THR A 116 19.38 -22.65 3.01
CA THR A 116 19.01 -23.21 1.70
C THR A 116 18.40 -22.15 0.80
N ILE A 117 17.76 -21.12 1.38
CA ILE A 117 17.37 -19.93 0.63
C ILE A 117 18.64 -19.11 0.42
N ASN A 118 19.16 -19.17 -0.81
CA ASN A 118 20.34 -18.41 -1.19
C ASN A 118 20.10 -16.91 -0.93
N ASN A 119 20.99 -16.28 -0.17
CA ASN A 119 20.90 -14.87 0.20
C ASN A 119 20.81 -13.93 -1.02
N GLN A 120 21.25 -14.39 -2.21
CA GLN A 120 21.13 -13.65 -3.47
C GLN A 120 19.69 -13.53 -4.00
N HIS A 121 18.72 -14.27 -3.44
CA HIS A 121 17.34 -14.34 -3.94
C HIS A 121 16.28 -13.91 -2.92
N ILE A 122 16.69 -13.19 -1.86
CA ILE A 122 15.75 -12.64 -0.88
C ILE A 122 15.07 -11.41 -1.52
N PRO A 123 13.72 -11.41 -1.66
CA PRO A 123 13.02 -10.27 -2.21
C PRO A 123 13.23 -9.00 -1.37
N ALA A 124 13.35 -7.86 -2.05
CA ALA A 124 13.61 -6.56 -1.41
C ALA A 124 12.51 -6.11 -0.43
N TRP A 125 11.31 -6.70 -0.50
CA TRP A 125 10.21 -6.43 0.41
C TRP A 125 10.38 -7.07 1.78
N VAL A 126 11.26 -8.06 1.93
CA VAL A 126 11.52 -8.74 3.19
C VAL A 126 12.31 -7.82 4.12
N PRO A 127 11.81 -7.48 5.33
CA PRO A 127 12.53 -6.63 6.27
C PRO A 127 13.85 -7.25 6.72
N GLU A 128 14.88 -6.41 6.83
CA GLU A 128 16.16 -6.81 7.42
C GLU A 128 15.95 -7.26 8.87
N GLY A 129 16.56 -8.39 9.22
CA GLY A 129 16.44 -8.93 10.58
C GLY A 129 15.11 -9.61 10.89
N ILE A 130 14.21 -9.85 9.92
CA ILE A 130 12.97 -10.61 10.17
C ILE A 130 13.26 -11.99 10.77
N LYS A 131 14.39 -12.65 10.42
CA LYS A 131 14.86 -13.91 11.06
C LYS A 131 15.17 -13.79 12.55
N LYS A 132 15.48 -12.60 13.06
CA LYS A 132 15.68 -12.34 14.50
C LYS A 132 14.36 -12.28 15.27
N THR A 133 13.24 -12.21 14.55
CA THR A 133 11.92 -12.18 15.15
C THR A 133 11.59 -13.57 15.69
N ALA A 134 11.48 -13.69 17.02
CA ALA A 134 11.03 -14.93 17.64
C ALA A 134 9.53 -15.16 17.36
N GLY A 135 9.20 -16.34 16.80
CA GLY A 135 7.83 -16.80 16.60
C GLY A 135 7.30 -16.64 15.17
N GLN A 136 6.02 -16.96 15.00
CA GLN A 136 5.34 -16.89 13.72
C GLN A 136 5.00 -15.43 13.37
N VAL A 137 5.21 -15.07 12.10
CA VAL A 137 4.78 -13.79 11.53
C VAL A 137 3.50 -14.01 10.73
N HIS A 138 2.49 -13.22 11.04
CA HIS A 138 1.17 -13.29 10.42
C HIS A 138 0.94 -12.09 9.50
N LEU A 139 0.66 -12.35 8.24
CA LEU A 139 0.40 -11.34 7.22
C LEU A 139 -1.09 -10.94 7.25
N LYS A 140 -1.38 -9.65 7.37
CA LYS A 140 -2.74 -9.10 7.31
C LYS A 140 -2.89 -8.16 6.12
N LEU A 141 -4.02 -8.26 5.42
CA LEU A 141 -4.36 -7.31 4.36
C LEU A 141 -4.77 -5.98 4.97
N LEU A 142 -4.10 -4.91 4.57
CA LEU A 142 -4.37 -3.53 4.98
C LEU A 142 -5.13 -2.82 3.86
N CYS A 143 -6.29 -2.25 4.17
CA CYS A 143 -7.12 -1.58 3.19
C CYS A 143 -7.99 -0.46 3.79
N GLY A 144 -8.56 0.36 2.92
CA GLY A 144 -9.61 1.31 3.30
C GLY A 144 -10.98 0.65 3.38
N ALA A 145 -11.93 1.32 4.01
CA ALA A 145 -13.33 0.88 4.08
C ALA A 145 -13.96 0.63 2.70
N ASP A 146 -13.52 1.34 1.66
CA ASP A 146 -13.96 1.15 0.27
C ASP A 146 -13.66 -0.25 -0.28
N LEU A 147 -12.51 -0.85 0.09
CA LEU A 147 -12.20 -2.23 -0.30
C LEU A 147 -13.06 -3.23 0.49
N LEU A 148 -13.28 -2.99 1.78
CA LEU A 148 -14.18 -3.83 2.59
C LEU A 148 -15.59 -3.84 2.00
N GLU A 149 -16.14 -2.67 1.70
CA GLU A 149 -17.46 -2.52 1.08
C GLU A 149 -17.56 -3.24 -0.27
N SER A 150 -16.45 -3.29 -1.03
CA SER A 150 -16.40 -4.01 -2.30
C SER A 150 -16.63 -5.52 -2.16
N PHE A 151 -16.44 -6.11 -0.98
CA PHE A 151 -16.70 -7.54 -0.74
C PHE A 151 -18.18 -7.93 -0.95
N ALA A 152 -19.11 -6.96 -0.85
CA ALA A 152 -20.52 -7.19 -1.14
C ALA A 152 -20.87 -7.00 -2.63
N THR A 153 -19.91 -6.63 -3.49
CA THR A 153 -20.19 -6.39 -4.92
C THR A 153 -20.36 -7.73 -5.65
N PRO A 154 -21.54 -8.03 -6.23
CA PRO A 154 -21.79 -9.31 -6.87
C PRO A 154 -20.80 -9.58 -8.01
N GLY A 155 -20.19 -10.77 -8.02
CA GLY A 155 -19.26 -11.21 -9.05
C GLY A 155 -17.86 -10.59 -8.98
N LEU A 156 -17.58 -9.65 -8.06
CA LEU A 156 -16.27 -9.03 -7.93
C LEU A 156 -15.28 -9.91 -7.14
N TRP A 157 -15.77 -10.60 -6.10
CA TRP A 157 -15.01 -11.49 -5.26
C TRP A 157 -15.62 -12.87 -5.29
N LYS A 158 -14.77 -13.91 -5.26
CA LYS A 158 -15.25 -15.27 -5.02
C LYS A 158 -15.33 -15.52 -3.52
N ASP A 159 -16.35 -16.25 -3.08
CA ASP A 159 -16.53 -16.60 -1.66
C ASP A 159 -15.33 -17.38 -1.12
N GLU A 160 -14.77 -18.32 -1.89
CA GLU A 160 -13.54 -19.05 -1.55
C GLU A 160 -12.33 -18.13 -1.34
N ASP A 161 -12.29 -16.99 -2.05
CA ASP A 161 -11.22 -16.01 -1.92
C ASP A 161 -11.43 -15.18 -0.64
N LEU A 162 -12.66 -14.75 -0.37
CA LEU A 162 -13.00 -14.02 0.85
C LEU A 162 -12.80 -14.87 2.11
N GLU A 163 -13.24 -16.13 2.10
CA GLU A 163 -13.04 -17.07 3.21
C GLU A 163 -11.56 -17.30 3.49
N ALA A 164 -10.72 -17.44 2.45
CA ALA A 164 -9.29 -17.60 2.63
C ALA A 164 -8.62 -16.32 3.15
N ILE A 165 -8.97 -15.15 2.61
CA ILE A 165 -8.46 -13.86 3.06
C ILE A 165 -8.81 -13.65 4.54
N LEU A 166 -10.08 -13.81 4.91
CA LEU A 166 -10.57 -13.54 6.26
C LEU A 166 -10.17 -14.64 7.25
N GLY A 167 -10.12 -15.89 6.82
CA GLY A 167 -9.80 -17.05 7.65
C GLY A 167 -8.31 -17.21 7.95
N TYR A 168 -7.44 -17.09 6.94
CA TYR A 168 -6.01 -17.37 7.08
C TYR A 168 -5.13 -16.13 7.32
N HIS A 169 -5.61 -14.93 6.96
CA HIS A 169 -4.84 -13.68 7.08
C HIS A 169 -5.55 -12.66 7.97
N GLY A 170 -6.84 -12.45 7.74
CA GLY A 170 -7.57 -11.32 8.30
C GLY A 170 -7.18 -9.99 7.65
N ILE A 171 -7.92 -8.96 8.03
CA ILE A 171 -7.83 -7.64 7.41
C ILE A 171 -7.76 -6.54 8.47
N VAL A 172 -7.07 -5.46 8.15
CA VAL A 172 -7.03 -4.21 8.92
C VAL A 172 -7.63 -3.12 8.03
N VAL A 173 -8.75 -2.56 8.47
CA VAL A 173 -9.58 -1.64 7.70
C VAL A 173 -9.48 -0.25 8.30
N ILE A 174 -8.94 0.70 7.54
CA ILE A 174 -8.93 2.11 7.92
C ILE A 174 -10.26 2.73 7.53
N SER A 175 -11.00 3.26 8.51
CA SER A 175 -12.27 3.92 8.26
C SER A 175 -12.09 5.20 7.43
N ARG A 176 -13.13 5.57 6.68
CA ARG A 176 -13.22 6.86 5.99
C ARG A 176 -14.43 7.64 6.48
N ALA A 177 -14.36 8.97 6.36
CA ALA A 177 -15.50 9.83 6.69
C ALA A 177 -16.73 9.40 5.87
N GLY A 178 -17.86 9.19 6.55
CA GLY A 178 -19.11 8.76 5.92
C GLY A 178 -19.25 7.24 5.71
N SER A 179 -18.23 6.43 5.98
CA SER A 179 -18.34 4.96 5.98
C SER A 179 -18.76 4.43 7.35
N ASN A 180 -19.53 3.33 7.38
CA ASN A 180 -19.86 2.59 8.61
C ASN A 180 -19.46 1.11 8.47
N PRO A 181 -18.15 0.80 8.58
CA PRO A 181 -17.65 -0.56 8.40
C PRO A 181 -18.23 -1.54 9.42
N GLU A 182 -18.58 -1.06 10.63
CA GLU A 182 -19.19 -1.89 11.66
C GLU A 182 -20.58 -2.41 11.26
N GLN A 183 -21.43 -1.50 10.77
CA GLN A 183 -22.75 -1.87 10.26
C GLN A 183 -22.64 -2.76 9.02
N PHE A 184 -21.68 -2.48 8.14
CA PHE A 184 -21.44 -3.31 6.96
C PHE A 184 -21.07 -4.75 7.33
N ILE A 185 -20.18 -4.95 8.32
CA ILE A 185 -19.85 -6.28 8.84
C ILE A 185 -21.08 -6.96 9.42
N PHE A 186 -21.85 -6.25 10.25
CA PHE A 186 -23.04 -6.80 10.90
C PHE A 186 -24.09 -7.32 9.89
N ASN A 187 -24.24 -6.64 8.76
CA ASN A 187 -25.19 -7.02 7.71
C ASN A 187 -24.70 -8.16 6.79
N SER A 188 -23.48 -8.68 6.99
CA SER A 188 -22.93 -9.78 6.20
C SER A 188 -22.66 -10.99 7.07
N ASP A 189 -23.31 -12.11 6.76
CA ASP A 189 -23.10 -13.39 7.48
C ASP A 189 -21.63 -13.84 7.41
N LEU A 190 -21.00 -13.68 6.24
CA LEU A 190 -19.61 -14.04 6.02
C LEU A 190 -18.67 -13.16 6.87
N LEU A 191 -18.82 -11.84 6.83
CA LEU A 191 -17.96 -10.93 7.60
C LEU A 191 -18.19 -11.07 9.10
N THR A 192 -19.44 -11.25 9.52
CA THR A 192 -19.78 -11.50 10.93
C THR A 192 -19.13 -12.78 11.44
N ARG A 193 -19.13 -13.86 10.65
CA ARG A 193 -18.45 -15.12 11.00
C ARG A 193 -16.96 -14.92 11.28
N TYR A 194 -16.29 -14.09 10.47
CA TYR A 194 -14.85 -13.81 10.59
C TYR A 194 -14.53 -12.51 11.34
N ARG A 195 -15.48 -11.91 12.07
CA ARG A 195 -15.33 -10.58 12.69
C ARG A 195 -14.09 -10.44 13.57
N ARG A 196 -13.65 -11.50 14.26
CA ARG A 196 -12.42 -11.50 15.09
C ARG A 196 -11.14 -11.28 14.27
N ASN A 197 -11.16 -11.57 12.98
CA ASN A 197 -10.05 -11.36 12.05
C ASN A 197 -10.17 -10.05 11.27
N ILE A 198 -11.17 -9.22 11.57
CA ILE A 198 -11.38 -7.90 10.97
C ILE A 198 -11.06 -6.84 12.03
N THR A 199 -10.00 -6.08 11.84
CA THR A 199 -9.63 -4.96 12.73
C THR A 199 -10.03 -3.65 12.08
N ILE A 200 -11.00 -2.93 12.66
CA ILE A 200 -11.38 -1.59 12.19
C ILE A 200 -10.57 -0.56 12.96
N VAL A 201 -9.94 0.36 12.22
CA VAL A 201 -9.14 1.45 12.79
C VAL A 201 -9.71 2.77 12.33
N THR A 202 -9.99 3.65 13.29
CA THR A 202 -10.56 4.97 12.99
C THR A 202 -9.50 5.88 12.40
N ASN A 203 -9.75 6.42 11.21
CA ASN A 203 -8.97 7.55 10.69
C ASN A 203 -9.57 8.87 11.18
N TRP A 204 -8.89 9.51 12.13
CA TRP A 204 -9.31 10.80 12.69
C TRP A 204 -9.03 11.99 11.74
N VAL A 205 -8.27 11.80 10.67
CA VAL A 205 -7.92 12.84 9.70
C VAL A 205 -8.69 12.64 8.40
N THR A 206 -9.57 13.57 8.06
CA THR A 206 -10.51 13.47 6.93
C THR A 206 -9.90 13.72 5.55
N ASN A 207 -8.57 13.76 5.42
CA ASN A 207 -7.91 14.07 4.15
C ASN A 207 -8.03 12.91 3.15
N ASP A 208 -9.12 12.85 2.36
CA ASP A 208 -9.38 11.75 1.43
C ASP A 208 -8.88 12.06 -0.01
N VAL A 209 -7.56 12.20 -0.15
CA VAL A 209 -6.93 12.42 -1.46
C VAL A 209 -6.83 11.12 -2.24
N SER A 210 -7.82 10.87 -3.10
CA SER A 210 -7.81 9.70 -4.00
C SER A 210 -6.91 9.90 -5.23
N SER A 211 -6.31 8.81 -5.73
CA SER A 211 -5.56 8.84 -7.00
C SER A 211 -6.43 9.31 -8.18
N THR A 212 -7.74 9.06 -8.16
CA THR A 212 -8.66 9.54 -9.20
C THR A 212 -8.79 11.06 -9.20
N LEU A 213 -8.82 11.70 -8.02
CA LEU A 213 -8.78 13.14 -7.91
C LEU A 213 -7.44 13.69 -8.42
N ILE A 214 -6.32 13.09 -8.01
CA ILE A 214 -4.98 13.47 -8.47
C ILE A 214 -4.87 13.44 -10.00
N ARG A 215 -5.26 12.34 -10.65
CA ARG A 215 -5.24 12.23 -12.12
C ARG A 215 -6.09 13.32 -12.78
N ARG A 216 -7.24 13.66 -12.20
CA ARG A 216 -8.14 14.70 -12.71
C ARG A 216 -7.55 16.11 -12.57
N LEU A 217 -6.87 16.39 -11.47
CA LEU A 217 -6.18 17.66 -11.26
C LEU A 217 -5.04 17.81 -12.27
N LEU A 218 -4.20 16.78 -12.41
CA LEU A 218 -3.11 16.74 -13.38
C LEU A 218 -3.60 16.94 -14.82
N SER A 219 -4.63 16.20 -15.23
CA SER A 219 -5.19 16.31 -16.59
C SER A 219 -5.83 17.67 -16.89
N ARG A 220 -6.13 18.47 -15.86
CA ARG A 220 -6.68 19.84 -15.97
C ARG A 220 -5.62 20.91 -15.75
N GLY A 221 -4.35 20.52 -15.63
CA GLY A 221 -3.24 21.41 -15.36
C GLY A 221 -3.31 22.13 -14.00
N MET A 222 -4.02 21.53 -13.04
CA MET A 222 -4.15 22.05 -11.68
C MET A 222 -3.01 21.50 -10.81
N SER A 223 -2.57 22.31 -9.83
CA SER A 223 -1.50 21.90 -8.91
C SER A 223 -1.92 20.73 -8.03
N VAL A 224 -0.98 19.81 -7.82
CA VAL A 224 -1.07 18.70 -6.84
C VAL A 224 -0.04 18.86 -5.72
N LYS A 225 0.58 20.04 -5.60
CA LYS A 225 1.53 20.35 -4.53
C LYS A 225 0.86 20.12 -3.17
N TYR A 226 1.58 19.50 -2.25
CA TYR A 226 1.10 19.08 -0.91
C TYR A 226 0.04 17.97 -0.90
N LEU A 227 -0.48 17.56 -2.05
CA LEU A 227 -1.33 16.36 -2.19
C LEU A 227 -0.51 15.12 -2.55
N LEU A 228 0.65 15.32 -3.18
CA LEU A 228 1.65 14.30 -3.50
C LEU A 228 3.02 14.69 -2.96
N ASP A 229 3.88 13.67 -2.80
CA ASP A 229 5.30 13.87 -2.63
C ASP A 229 5.89 14.63 -3.84
N GLU A 230 6.82 15.55 -3.56
CA GLU A 230 7.41 16.42 -4.58
C GLU A 230 8.19 15.62 -5.63
N HIS A 231 8.97 14.62 -5.22
CA HIS A 231 9.74 13.77 -6.13
C HIS A 231 8.82 12.86 -6.95
N VAL A 232 7.67 12.43 -6.41
CA VAL A 232 6.65 11.71 -7.20
C VAL A 232 6.04 12.64 -8.25
N THR A 233 5.79 13.91 -7.89
CA THR A 233 5.27 14.92 -8.81
C THR A 233 6.27 15.22 -9.93
N GLU A 234 7.56 15.34 -9.61
CA GLU A 234 8.64 15.48 -10.58
C GLU A 234 8.73 14.28 -11.52
N TYR A 235 8.62 13.07 -11.00
CA TYR A 235 8.60 11.85 -11.81
C TYR A 235 7.42 11.86 -12.79
N ILE A 236 6.21 12.17 -12.32
CA ILE A 236 5.01 12.27 -13.17
C ILE A 236 5.22 13.26 -14.32
N ARG A 237 5.79 14.44 -14.02
CA ARG A 237 6.09 15.47 -15.02
C ARG A 237 7.13 14.98 -16.04
N LYS A 238 8.24 14.42 -15.56
CA LYS A 238 9.35 13.95 -16.39
C LYS A 238 8.89 12.93 -17.43
N PHE A 239 7.94 12.06 -17.09
CA PHE A 239 7.43 11.00 -17.96
C PHE A 239 6.07 11.33 -18.60
N GLY A 240 5.57 12.56 -18.48
CA GLY A 240 4.31 12.98 -19.11
C GLY A 240 3.08 12.18 -18.68
N LEU A 241 3.05 11.69 -17.43
CA LEU A 241 2.01 10.78 -16.97
C LEU A 241 0.71 11.53 -16.67
N PHE A 242 -0.43 10.83 -16.83
CA PHE A 242 -1.78 11.33 -16.50
C PHE A 242 -2.22 12.59 -17.26
N GLY A 243 -1.68 12.82 -18.46
CA GLY A 243 -1.99 14.00 -19.27
C GLY A 243 -1.27 15.27 -18.81
N CYS A 244 -0.21 15.12 -17.99
CA CYS A 244 0.67 16.22 -17.62
C CYS A 244 1.60 16.56 -18.79
N ASN A 245 1.42 17.73 -19.41
CA ASN A 245 2.34 18.24 -20.43
C ASN A 245 3.38 19.17 -19.79
N SER A 246 4.58 19.22 -20.35
CA SER A 246 5.69 20.09 -19.92
C SER A 246 5.34 21.58 -19.91
N ASP A 247 4.34 22.00 -20.69
CA ASP A 247 3.96 23.41 -20.88
C ASP A 247 2.90 23.92 -19.89
N THR A 248 2.54 23.12 -18.89
CA THR A 248 1.48 23.46 -17.94
C THR A 248 1.96 24.52 -16.93
N LYS A 249 1.56 25.78 -17.13
CA LYS A 249 1.98 26.99 -16.39
C LYS A 249 2.04 26.91 -14.85
N TYR A 250 1.23 26.07 -14.20
CA TYR A 250 1.12 26.01 -12.73
C TYR A 250 1.94 24.89 -12.07
N ILE A 251 2.76 24.20 -12.86
CA ILE A 251 3.59 23.06 -12.42
C ILE A 251 5.08 23.45 -12.33
N LEU A 252 5.43 24.69 -12.71
CA LEU A 252 6.76 25.27 -12.53
C LEU A 252 6.95 25.68 -11.06
N THR A 253 7.88 25.04 -10.37
CA THR A 253 8.50 25.63 -9.19
C THR A 253 9.22 26.90 -9.67
N PRO A 254 8.97 28.10 -9.10
CA PRO A 254 9.80 29.26 -9.43
C PRO A 254 11.20 28.98 -8.85
N GLY A 255 12.17 28.64 -9.70
CA GLY A 255 13.52 28.35 -9.23
C GLY A 255 14.51 27.66 -10.19
N SER A 256 14.11 27.25 -11.41
CA SER A 256 15.05 26.69 -12.39
C SER A 256 15.23 27.56 -13.64
N THR A 257 15.12 28.88 -13.50
CA THR A 257 15.78 29.79 -14.42
C THR A 257 17.20 29.97 -13.92
N THR A 258 18.18 29.50 -14.71
CA THR A 258 19.57 29.92 -14.60
C THR A 258 19.64 31.42 -14.77
N GLU A 259 19.49 32.16 -13.67
CA GLU A 259 19.91 33.56 -13.60
C GLU A 259 21.42 33.56 -13.67
N ALA A 260 21.94 33.92 -14.85
CA ALA A 260 23.26 34.51 -14.94
C ALA A 260 23.22 35.79 -14.10
N MET A 261 23.70 35.70 -12.86
CA MET A 261 24.03 36.87 -12.05
C MET A 261 25.13 37.65 -12.75
N SER A 262 24.72 38.58 -13.61
CA SER A 262 25.57 39.67 -14.07
C SER A 262 25.55 40.73 -12.98
N ILE A 263 26.51 40.62 -12.07
CA ILE A 263 26.85 41.72 -11.18
C ILE A 263 27.68 42.69 -12.03
N SER A 264 27.22 43.93 -12.18
CA SER A 264 28.05 45.03 -12.66
C SER A 264 27.95 46.21 -11.69
N PRO A 265 29.08 46.90 -11.44
CA PRO A 265 29.24 47.77 -10.28
C PRO A 265 28.84 49.21 -10.59
N ILE A 266 28.14 49.85 -9.64
CA ILE A 266 28.31 51.27 -9.28
C ILE A 266 28.13 51.36 -7.77
#